data_AF-S7RD59-F1
#
_entry.id   AF-S7RD59-F1
#
_cell.length_a   1.000
_cell.length_b   1.000
_cell.length_c   1.000
_cell.angle_alpha   90.00
_cell.angle_beta   90.00
_cell.angle_gamma   90.00
#
_symmetry.space_group_name_H-M   'P 1'
#
loop_
_entity.id
_entity.type
_entity.pdbx_description
1 polymer ?
#
loop_
_entity_poly.entity_id
_entity_poly.type
_entity_poly.pdbx_seq_one_letter_code
_entity_poly.pdbx_strand_id
1 'polypeptide(L)'
;MPHKRAKRSVREQQLAQRGSDLAPGNISVSAEGIPKSMARVLNAAKLHAEYRKRKNEDQNEGGKKKKKRKVQGDRADKADMKILPGESLAHFNRRVEDAMRPLVREAVQASSALERKTRKEMLQEKAEKQKAKSDEVIKKQQKSEDAEPERPDKAPSPAKKTDFPTLSTSQPRRLNDIALAPPQFTKVPRLRKGEKAETTKAEGVLSMAQKQMMEAEREKAIQRYRDMKKAKLRESGKLWAEQGEVPSGS
;
A
#
# COMPACT_ATOMS: atom_id res chain seq x y z
N MET A 1 69.64 -8.42 44.67
CA MET A 1 68.85 -7.27 45.20
C MET A 1 67.42 -7.30 44.68
N PRO A 2 66.41 -7.55 45.53
CA PRO A 2 65.01 -7.81 45.11
C PRO A 2 64.26 -6.57 44.61
N HIS A 3 64.71 -5.36 44.96
CA HIS A 3 63.93 -4.13 44.76
C HIS A 3 63.91 -3.58 43.32
N LYS A 4 64.74 -4.11 42.40
CA LYS A 4 64.69 -3.70 40.99
C LYS A 4 63.59 -4.41 40.19
N ARG A 5 63.13 -5.60 40.63
CA ARG A 5 62.08 -6.36 39.92
C ARG A 5 60.69 -5.76 40.11
N ALA A 6 60.38 -5.24 41.30
CA ALA A 6 59.07 -4.65 41.60
C ALA A 6 58.76 -3.39 40.74
N LYS A 7 59.76 -2.54 40.47
CA LYS A 7 59.55 -1.36 39.60
C LYS A 7 59.39 -1.75 38.13
N ARG A 8 60.03 -2.85 37.71
CA ARG A 8 59.90 -3.37 36.35
C ARG A 8 58.51 -3.95 36.11
N SER A 9 57.97 -4.74 37.05
CA SER A 9 56.62 -5.30 36.92
C SER A 9 55.54 -4.22 36.87
N VAL A 10 55.66 -3.17 37.69
CA VAL A 10 54.72 -2.03 37.65
C VAL A 10 54.83 -1.29 36.32
N ARG A 11 56.04 -1.09 35.78
CA ARG A 11 56.23 -0.43 34.48
C ARG A 11 55.70 -1.28 33.32
N GLU A 12 55.92 -2.59 33.35
CA GLU A 12 55.40 -3.52 32.34
C GLU A 12 53.87 -3.63 32.41
N GLN A 13 53.26 -3.66 33.62
CA GLN A 13 51.81 -3.58 33.79
C GLN A 13 51.24 -2.26 33.25
N GLN A 14 51.87 -1.13 33.56
CA GLN A 14 51.43 0.18 33.06
C GLN A 14 51.58 0.27 31.53
N LEU A 15 52.63 -0.31 30.96
CA LEU A 15 52.85 -0.33 29.52
C LEU A 15 51.86 -1.25 28.80
N ALA A 16 51.52 -2.40 29.39
CA ALA A 16 50.46 -3.28 28.89
C ALA A 16 49.07 -2.64 28.99
N GLN A 17 48.77 -1.90 30.07
CA GLN A 17 47.51 -1.17 30.24
C GLN A 17 47.38 0.02 29.30
N ARG A 18 48.47 0.76 29.06
CA ARG A 18 48.49 1.92 28.14
C ARG A 18 48.51 1.50 26.67
N GLY A 19 48.88 0.25 26.39
CA GLY A 19 49.07 -0.23 25.03
C GLY A 19 50.33 0.35 24.39
N SER A 20 50.66 -0.14 23.20
CA SER A 20 51.75 0.43 22.40
C SER A 20 51.28 1.73 21.77
N ASP A 21 51.95 2.84 22.09
CA ASP A 21 51.82 4.14 21.41
C ASP A 21 52.52 4.11 20.04
N LEU A 22 52.29 3.04 19.29
CA LEU A 22 52.64 2.97 17.88
C LEU A 22 51.40 3.43 17.13
N ALA A 23 51.59 4.34 16.15
CA ALA A 23 50.52 4.67 15.21
C ALA A 23 49.93 3.36 14.66
N PRO A 24 48.60 3.25 14.51
CA PRO A 24 47.98 2.03 14.00
C PRO A 24 48.64 1.69 12.65
N GLY A 25 49.53 0.70 12.68
CA GLY A 25 50.26 0.27 11.50
C GLY A 25 49.24 -0.22 10.48
N ASN A 26 49.42 0.17 9.21
CA ASN A 26 48.54 -0.15 8.08
C ASN A 26 47.80 -1.45 8.31
N ILE A 27 46.54 -1.31 8.73
CA ILE A 27 45.71 -2.40 9.24
C ILE A 27 45.55 -3.36 8.07
N SER A 28 46.26 -4.49 8.13
CA SER A 28 46.09 -5.57 7.17
C SER A 28 44.59 -5.84 7.05
N VAL A 29 44.06 -5.99 5.84
CA VAL A 29 42.62 -6.20 5.55
C VAL A 29 41.99 -7.35 6.39
N SER A 30 42.80 -8.24 6.94
CA SER A 30 42.45 -9.30 7.88
C SER A 30 42.16 -8.86 9.33
N ALA A 31 42.61 -7.68 9.76
CA ALA A 31 42.42 -7.09 11.09
C ALA A 31 41.41 -5.94 11.10
N GLU A 32 40.98 -5.46 9.92
CA GLU A 32 39.84 -4.54 9.82
C GLU A 32 38.58 -5.31 10.23
N GLY A 33 37.88 -4.80 11.26
CA GLY A 33 36.59 -5.35 11.64
C GLY A 33 35.67 -5.39 10.41
N ILE A 34 35.15 -6.58 10.10
CA ILE A 34 34.35 -6.84 8.88
C ILE A 34 33.37 -5.68 8.69
N PRO A 35 33.41 -4.97 7.54
CA PRO A 35 32.57 -3.81 7.33
C PRO A 35 31.10 -4.21 7.47
N LYS A 36 30.30 -3.33 8.05
CA LYS A 36 28.90 -3.62 8.43
C LYS A 36 28.06 -4.15 7.26
N SER A 37 28.35 -3.71 6.03
CA SER A 37 27.75 -4.23 4.81
C SER A 37 28.09 -5.72 4.60
N MET A 38 29.37 -6.09 4.64
CA MET A 38 29.83 -7.46 4.47
C MET A 38 29.41 -8.36 5.64
N ALA A 39 29.40 -7.84 6.87
CA ALA A 39 28.88 -8.55 8.03
C ALA A 39 27.39 -8.89 7.89
N ARG A 40 26.57 -8.03 7.25
CA ARG A 40 25.17 -8.35 6.92
C ARG A 40 25.05 -9.45 5.86
N VAL A 41 25.94 -9.46 4.87
CA VAL A 41 25.95 -10.47 3.80
C VAL A 41 26.38 -11.83 4.35
N LEU A 42 27.49 -11.89 5.10
CA LEU A 42 27.99 -13.13 5.72
C LEU A 42 26.98 -13.70 6.73
N ASN A 43 26.27 -12.85 7.47
CA ASN A 43 25.23 -13.29 8.41
C ASN A 43 23.81 -13.36 7.81
N ALA A 44 23.65 -13.25 6.49
CA ALA A 44 22.33 -13.13 5.86
C ALA A 44 21.42 -14.32 6.20
N ALA A 45 21.95 -15.55 6.15
CA ALA A 45 21.19 -16.75 6.49
C ALA A 45 20.66 -16.74 7.94
N LYS A 46 21.51 -16.30 8.89
CA LYS A 46 21.13 -16.16 10.30
C LYS A 46 20.08 -15.07 10.50
N LEU A 47 20.25 -13.92 9.85
CA LEU A 47 19.27 -12.82 9.87
C LEU A 47 17.92 -13.24 9.29
N HIS A 48 17.92 -14.00 8.20
CA HIS A 48 16.68 -14.53 7.60
C HIS A 48 16.02 -15.57 8.50
N ALA A 49 16.79 -16.47 9.13
CA ALA A 49 16.25 -17.44 10.07
C ALA A 49 15.67 -16.78 11.32
N GLU A 50 16.38 -15.81 11.90
CA GLU A 50 15.93 -15.02 13.05
C GLU A 50 14.68 -14.21 12.71
N TYR A 51 14.63 -13.59 11.52
CA TYR A 51 13.44 -12.89 11.04
C TYR A 51 12.23 -13.83 10.89
N ARG A 52 12.43 -15.04 10.34
CA ARG A 52 11.36 -16.04 10.22
C ARG A 52 10.90 -16.53 11.59
N LYS A 53 11.81 -16.82 12.51
CA LYS A 53 11.50 -17.20 13.90
C LYS A 53 10.71 -16.11 14.61
N ARG A 54 11.20 -14.88 14.59
CA ARG A 54 10.52 -13.72 15.17
C ARG A 54 9.15 -13.47 14.54
N LYS A 55 9.02 -13.66 13.22
CA LYS A 55 7.72 -13.49 12.53
C LYS A 55 6.71 -14.57 12.95
N ASN A 56 7.17 -15.80 13.18
CA ASN A 56 6.33 -16.91 13.63
C ASN A 56 5.98 -16.77 15.12
N GLU A 57 6.95 -16.37 15.95
CA GLU A 57 6.74 -16.04 17.37
C GLU A 57 5.78 -14.85 17.52
N ASP A 58 5.95 -13.77 16.75
CA ASP A 58 5.02 -12.62 16.74
C ASP A 58 3.59 -13.00 16.26
N GLN A 59 3.43 -14.14 15.56
CA GLN A 59 2.13 -14.67 15.16
C GLN A 59 1.52 -15.62 16.20
N ASN A 60 2.34 -16.40 16.91
CA ASN A 60 1.88 -17.40 17.87
C ASN A 60 1.74 -16.81 19.30
N GLU A 61 2.65 -15.92 19.70
CA GLU A 61 2.49 -15.04 20.86
C GLU A 61 1.90 -13.71 20.39
N GLY A 62 0.62 -13.48 20.65
CA GLY A 62 -0.06 -12.25 20.26
C GLY A 62 0.64 -10.97 20.74
N GLY A 63 1.51 -10.39 19.90
CA GLY A 63 1.76 -8.95 19.82
C GLY A 63 2.76 -8.31 20.79
N LYS A 64 4.05 -8.69 20.77
CA LYS A 64 5.13 -7.87 21.38
C LYS A 64 6.05 -7.22 20.35
N LYS A 65 5.49 -6.34 19.50
CA LYS A 65 6.27 -5.34 18.75
C LYS A 65 6.31 -4.00 19.48
N LYS A 66 7.52 -3.64 19.92
CA LYS A 66 8.01 -2.31 20.35
C LYS A 66 7.07 -1.13 20.05
N LYS A 67 6.56 -0.47 21.11
CA LYS A 67 6.04 0.91 21.19
C LYS A 67 5.28 1.44 19.95
N LYS A 68 4.25 0.74 19.49
CA LYS A 68 3.00 1.42 19.13
C LYS A 68 2.02 1.06 20.23
N ARG A 69 1.47 2.05 20.94
CA ARG A 69 0.37 1.85 21.89
C ARG A 69 -0.75 1.12 21.15
N LYS A 70 -0.76 -0.20 21.24
CA LYS A 70 -1.91 -1.03 20.96
C LYS A 70 -2.78 -0.83 22.19
N VAL A 71 -3.74 0.06 22.09
CA VAL A 71 -4.81 0.20 23.07
C VAL A 71 -5.56 -1.14 23.03
N GLN A 72 -5.13 -2.06 23.89
CA GLN A 72 -5.95 -3.18 24.34
C GLN A 72 -6.89 -2.62 25.41
N GLY A 73 -8.17 -2.93 25.29
CA GLY A 73 -9.24 -2.43 26.16
C GLY A 73 -9.85 -1.14 25.59
N ASP A 74 -11.11 -1.05 25.20
CA ASP A 74 -12.24 -1.90 25.47
C ASP A 74 -13.24 -1.80 24.32
N ARG A 75 -13.76 -2.94 23.86
CA ARG A 75 -15.00 -2.94 23.05
C ARG A 75 -16.22 -2.51 23.91
N ALA A 76 -16.03 -2.27 25.21
CA ALA A 76 -17.06 -1.92 26.18
C ALA A 76 -17.34 -0.41 26.33
N ASP A 77 -16.43 0.50 25.95
CA ASP A 77 -16.64 1.95 26.14
C ASP A 77 -17.33 2.65 24.95
N LYS A 78 -17.80 1.89 23.96
CA LYS A 78 -18.52 2.44 22.79
C LYS A 78 -19.92 2.94 23.13
N ALA A 79 -20.47 2.55 24.28
CA ALA A 79 -21.89 2.67 24.55
C ALA A 79 -22.32 4.08 24.96
N ASP A 80 -21.44 4.93 25.51
CA ASP A 80 -21.84 6.26 25.97
C ASP A 80 -20.64 7.22 26.06
N MET A 81 -20.06 7.62 24.92
CA MET A 81 -19.16 8.78 24.93
C MET A 81 -19.99 10.05 25.08
N LYS A 82 -20.08 10.54 26.32
CA LYS A 82 -20.66 11.83 26.68
C LYS A 82 -19.55 12.88 26.77
N ILE A 83 -19.91 14.14 26.50
CA ILE A 83 -19.03 15.29 26.70
C ILE A 83 -18.69 15.36 28.19
N LEU A 84 -17.40 15.35 28.53
CA LEU A 84 -16.97 15.50 29.92
C LEU A 84 -17.14 16.95 30.39
N PRO A 85 -17.43 17.21 31.67
CA PRO A 85 -17.52 18.58 32.18
C PRO A 85 -16.18 19.29 31.99
N GLY A 86 -16.21 20.46 31.35
CA GLY A 86 -15.01 21.26 31.05
C GLY A 86 -14.24 20.83 29.79
N GLU A 87 -14.71 19.81 29.07
CA GLU A 87 -14.15 19.43 27.78
C GLU A 87 -14.73 20.30 26.66
N SER A 88 -13.87 20.74 25.73
CA SER A 88 -14.35 21.40 24.50
C SER A 88 -14.89 20.38 23.50
N LEU A 89 -15.89 20.78 22.70
CA LEU A 89 -16.48 19.92 21.65
C LEU A 89 -15.43 19.34 20.69
N ALA A 90 -14.36 20.08 20.42
CA ALA A 90 -13.26 19.61 19.58
C ALA A 90 -12.49 18.42 20.20
N HIS A 91 -12.29 18.42 21.52
CA HIS A 91 -11.64 17.31 22.20
C HIS A 91 -12.54 16.07 22.24
N PHE A 92 -13.85 16.28 22.45
CA PHE A 92 -14.85 15.22 22.38
C PHE A 92 -14.84 14.55 21.01
N ASN A 93 -14.89 15.34 19.93
CA ASN A 93 -14.84 14.82 18.56
C ASN A 93 -13.56 14.03 18.30
N ARG A 94 -12.40 14.48 18.80
CA ARG A 94 -11.14 13.72 18.67
C ARG A 94 -11.22 12.36 19.37
N ARG A 95 -11.79 12.29 20.59
CA ARG A 95 -11.96 11.02 21.31
C ARG A 95 -12.92 10.09 20.57
N VAL A 96 -14.02 10.62 20.05
CA VAL A 96 -14.98 9.90 19.20
C VAL A 96 -14.30 9.32 17.97
N GLU A 97 -13.53 10.13 17.25
CA GLU A 97 -12.78 9.71 16.07
C GLU A 97 -11.77 8.62 16.40
N ASP A 98 -10.96 8.80 17.45
CA ASP A 98 -9.92 7.84 17.84
C ASP A 98 -10.52 6.49 18.25
N ALA A 99 -11.66 6.47 18.95
CA ALA A 99 -12.36 5.23 19.31
C ALA A 99 -13.00 4.52 18.11
N MET A 100 -13.51 5.28 17.14
CA MET A 100 -14.12 4.73 15.92
C MET A 100 -13.10 4.35 14.85
N ARG A 101 -11.90 4.94 14.88
CA ARG A 101 -10.81 4.70 13.94
C ARG A 101 -10.44 3.24 13.71
N PRO A 102 -10.27 2.39 14.75
CA PRO A 102 -9.96 0.97 14.53
C PRO A 102 -11.08 0.24 13.80
N LEU A 103 -12.35 0.52 14.12
CA LEU A 103 -13.50 -0.12 13.47
C LEU A 103 -13.60 0.29 11.99
N VAL A 104 -13.45 1.58 11.69
CA VAL A 104 -13.41 2.08 10.31
C VAL A 104 -12.25 1.45 9.54
N ARG A 105 -11.07 1.37 10.17
CA ARG A 105 -9.89 0.75 9.56
C ARG A 105 -10.10 -0.74 9.28
N GLU A 106 -10.68 -1.49 10.20
CA GLU A 106 -11.01 -2.92 10.03
C GLU A 106 -12.01 -3.11 8.89
N ALA A 107 -13.06 -2.29 8.83
CA ALA A 107 -14.05 -2.34 7.76
C ALA A 107 -13.44 -2.08 6.38
N VAL A 108 -12.58 -1.05 6.26
CA VAL A 108 -11.86 -0.73 5.01
C VAL A 108 -10.90 -1.85 4.61
N GLN A 109 -10.21 -2.46 5.59
CA GLN A 109 -9.33 -3.59 5.30
C GLN A 109 -10.13 -4.81 4.83
N ALA A 110 -11.25 -5.12 5.48
CA ALA A 110 -12.13 -6.21 5.10
C ALA A 110 -12.74 -6.00 3.70
N SER A 111 -13.23 -4.80 3.38
CA SER A 111 -13.78 -4.50 2.05
C SER A 111 -12.73 -4.63 0.96
N SER A 112 -11.53 -4.08 1.16
CA SER A 112 -10.45 -4.20 0.18
C SER A 112 -9.98 -5.64 -0.04
N ALA A 113 -10.06 -6.49 1.00
CA ALA A 113 -9.74 -7.90 0.88
C ALA A 113 -10.81 -8.65 0.08
N LEU A 114 -12.09 -8.34 0.30
CA LEU A 114 -13.19 -8.90 -0.49
C LEU A 114 -13.09 -8.48 -1.95
N GLU A 115 -12.84 -7.20 -2.24
CA GLU A 115 -12.64 -6.70 -3.60
C GLU A 115 -11.50 -7.41 -4.34
N ARG A 116 -10.41 -7.75 -3.64
CA ARG A 116 -9.31 -8.51 -4.23
C ARG A 116 -9.71 -9.95 -4.53
N LYS A 117 -10.48 -10.58 -3.65
CA LYS A 117 -10.99 -11.95 -3.85
C LYS A 117 -11.93 -12.01 -5.03
N THR A 118 -12.93 -11.13 -5.08
CA THR A 118 -13.89 -11.06 -6.19
C THR A 118 -13.20 -10.73 -7.51
N ARG A 119 -12.22 -9.82 -7.52
CA ARG A 119 -11.44 -9.54 -8.73
C ARG A 119 -10.63 -10.76 -9.20
N LYS A 120 -10.08 -11.55 -8.27
CA LYS A 120 -9.33 -12.77 -8.61
C LYS A 120 -10.27 -13.84 -9.17
N GLU A 121 -11.41 -14.07 -8.53
CA GLU A 121 -12.45 -15.00 -8.98
C GLU A 121 -12.96 -14.63 -10.37
N MET A 122 -13.31 -13.36 -10.61
CA MET A 122 -13.71 -12.88 -11.93
C MET A 122 -12.64 -13.07 -13.01
N LEU A 123 -11.36 -12.93 -12.67
CA LEU A 123 -10.26 -13.19 -13.62
C LEU A 123 -10.09 -14.68 -13.90
N GLN A 124 -10.31 -15.55 -12.90
CA GLN A 124 -10.28 -17.00 -13.06
C GLN A 124 -11.44 -17.48 -13.94
N GLU A 125 -12.67 -17.02 -13.68
CA GLU A 125 -13.83 -17.34 -14.52
C GLU A 125 -13.65 -16.87 -15.97
N LYS A 126 -13.06 -15.67 -16.18
CA LYS A 126 -12.74 -15.18 -17.52
C LYS A 126 -11.69 -16.05 -18.20
N ALA A 127 -10.66 -16.50 -17.48
CA ALA A 127 -9.63 -17.37 -18.01
C ALA A 127 -10.20 -18.76 -18.38
N GLU A 128 -11.08 -19.33 -17.56
CA GLU A 128 -11.75 -20.61 -17.84
C GLU A 128 -12.69 -20.51 -19.05
N LYS A 129 -13.49 -19.44 -19.15
CA LYS A 129 -14.33 -19.18 -20.33
C LYS A 129 -13.51 -18.97 -21.61
N GLN A 130 -12.32 -18.39 -21.51
CA GLN A 130 -11.41 -18.25 -22.65
C GLN A 130 -10.80 -19.60 -23.07
N LYS A 131 -10.43 -20.46 -22.11
CA LYS A 131 -9.92 -21.81 -22.40
C LYS A 131 -10.97 -22.70 -23.06
N ALA A 132 -12.22 -22.67 -22.57
CA ALA A 132 -13.31 -23.42 -23.18
C ALA A 132 -13.58 -22.99 -24.63
N LYS A 133 -13.48 -21.69 -24.93
CA LYS A 133 -13.62 -21.17 -26.31
C LYS A 133 -12.44 -21.54 -27.21
N SER A 134 -11.21 -21.57 -26.70
CA SER A 134 -10.06 -21.99 -27.50
C SER A 134 -10.09 -23.49 -27.82
N ASP A 135 -10.52 -24.34 -26.89
CA ASP A 135 -10.64 -25.78 -27.14
C ASP A 135 -11.74 -26.11 -28.17
N GLU A 136 -12.84 -25.35 -28.19
CA GLU A 136 -13.89 -25.51 -29.21
C GLU A 136 -13.42 -25.08 -30.61
N VAL A 137 -12.59 -24.02 -30.70
CA VAL A 137 -12.01 -23.56 -31.97
C VAL A 137 -10.95 -24.53 -32.49
N ILE A 138 -10.09 -25.10 -31.63
CA ILE A 138 -9.07 -26.08 -32.01
C ILE A 138 -9.73 -27.38 -32.51
N LYS A 139 -10.83 -27.82 -31.89
CA LYS A 139 -11.56 -29.03 -32.32
C LYS A 139 -12.28 -28.86 -33.66
N LYS A 140 -12.60 -27.62 -34.06
CA LYS A 140 -13.14 -27.31 -35.40
C LYS A 140 -12.07 -27.22 -36.50
N GLN A 141 -10.81 -26.99 -36.14
CA GLN A 141 -9.69 -26.89 -37.10
C GLN A 141 -8.99 -28.24 -37.37
N GLN A 142 -9.19 -29.27 -36.54
CA GLN A 142 -8.63 -30.61 -36.77
C GLN A 142 -9.44 -31.50 -37.75
N LYS A 143 -10.38 -30.95 -38.53
CA LYS A 143 -11.10 -31.69 -39.59
C LYS A 143 -10.71 -31.26 -41.02
N SER A 144 -9.65 -30.47 -41.16
CA SER A 144 -9.07 -30.13 -42.47
C SER A 144 -7.55 -30.30 -42.42
N GLU A 145 -7.11 -31.38 -43.07
CA GLU A 145 -5.87 -31.53 -43.85
C GLU A 145 -4.51 -31.67 -43.12
N ASP A 146 -3.97 -32.89 -43.29
CA ASP A 146 -2.59 -33.20 -43.72
C ASP A 146 -1.86 -32.00 -44.38
N ALA A 147 -0.91 -31.40 -43.66
CA ALA A 147 0.29 -30.77 -44.22
C ALA A 147 1.32 -30.47 -43.11
N GLU A 148 2.45 -31.17 -43.22
CA GLU A 148 3.83 -30.86 -42.81
C GLU A 148 4.12 -29.62 -41.91
N PRO A 149 4.78 -29.77 -40.73
CA PRO A 149 5.12 -28.63 -39.89
C PRO A 149 6.56 -28.12 -40.09
N GLU A 150 6.71 -26.95 -40.71
CA GLU A 150 7.87 -26.08 -40.49
C GLU A 150 7.75 -25.32 -39.15
N ARG A 151 8.88 -25.19 -38.45
CA ARG A 151 8.98 -24.61 -37.11
C ARG A 151 8.94 -23.08 -37.16
N PRO A 152 8.12 -22.38 -36.34
CA PRO A 152 8.24 -20.95 -36.18
C PRO A 152 9.15 -20.59 -34.99
N ASP A 153 10.15 -19.74 -35.26
CA ASP A 153 10.95 -19.06 -34.26
C ASP A 153 10.09 -18.17 -33.34
N LYS A 154 10.35 -18.27 -32.03
CA LYS A 154 9.63 -17.51 -31.00
C LYS A 154 9.97 -16.01 -31.08
N ALA A 155 9.01 -15.21 -31.54
CA ALA A 155 9.06 -13.75 -31.39
C ALA A 155 8.99 -13.35 -29.90
N PRO A 156 9.72 -12.29 -29.47
CA PRO A 156 9.65 -11.78 -28.10
C PRO A 156 8.28 -11.17 -27.80
N SER A 157 7.70 -11.53 -26.66
CA SER A 157 6.42 -11.01 -26.19
C SER A 157 6.42 -9.48 -26.09
N PRO A 158 5.34 -8.77 -26.48
CA PRO A 158 5.30 -7.32 -26.44
C PRO A 158 5.44 -6.80 -25.01
N ALA A 159 6.48 -5.99 -24.78
CA ALA A 159 6.71 -5.31 -23.52
C ALA A 159 5.48 -4.47 -23.15
N LYS A 160 4.99 -4.63 -21.92
CA LYS A 160 3.88 -3.85 -21.38
C LYS A 160 4.29 -2.38 -21.41
N LYS A 161 3.53 -1.56 -22.15
CA LYS A 161 3.74 -0.11 -22.21
C LYS A 161 3.49 0.46 -20.81
N THR A 162 4.56 0.78 -20.10
CA THR A 162 4.51 1.59 -18.89
C THR A 162 4.54 3.07 -19.30
N ASP A 163 3.77 3.92 -18.65
CA ASP A 163 3.59 5.35 -19.01
C ASP A 163 4.84 6.23 -18.86
N PHE A 164 5.99 5.63 -18.54
CA PHE A 164 7.26 6.32 -18.38
C PHE A 164 8.24 5.87 -19.46
N PRO A 165 8.89 6.80 -20.19
CA PRO A 165 9.90 6.46 -21.17
C PRO A 165 11.12 5.87 -20.47
N THR A 166 11.29 4.54 -20.53
CA THR A 166 12.52 3.89 -20.12
C THR A 166 13.57 4.13 -21.20
N LEU A 167 14.47 5.08 -20.97
CA LEU A 167 15.61 5.33 -21.85
C LEU A 167 16.51 4.08 -21.84
N SER A 168 16.45 3.30 -22.91
CA SER A 168 17.27 2.10 -23.09
C SER A 168 18.70 2.52 -23.42
N THR A 169 19.50 2.85 -22.41
CA THR A 169 20.94 3.06 -22.57
C THR A 169 21.68 1.96 -21.83
N SER A 170 22.32 1.05 -22.56
CA SER A 170 23.01 -0.14 -22.02
C SER A 170 24.35 0.15 -21.33
N GLN A 171 24.78 1.42 -21.28
CA GLN A 171 26.04 1.81 -20.62
C GLN A 171 25.79 2.60 -19.32
N PRO A 172 26.50 2.28 -18.22
CA PRO A 172 26.36 2.98 -16.94
C PRO A 172 26.88 4.41 -17.07
N ARG A 173 26.00 5.40 -16.88
CA ARG A 173 26.37 6.83 -16.93
C ARG A 173 27.24 7.20 -15.75
N ARG A 174 28.30 7.97 -15.98
CA ARG A 174 29.19 8.48 -14.92
C ARG A 174 28.49 9.62 -14.18
N LEU A 175 28.77 9.74 -12.88
CA LEU A 175 28.11 10.67 -11.96
C LEU A 175 28.18 12.15 -12.41
N ASN A 176 29.17 12.49 -13.25
CA ASN A 176 29.39 13.84 -13.78
C ASN A 176 28.62 14.13 -15.08
N ASP A 177 28.05 13.12 -15.75
CA ASP A 177 27.16 13.31 -16.93
C ASP A 177 25.75 13.74 -16.53
N ILE A 178 25.47 13.80 -15.22
CA ILE A 178 24.21 14.26 -14.62
C ILE A 178 24.34 15.73 -14.15
N ALA A 179 25.38 16.45 -14.56
CA ALA A 179 25.39 17.92 -14.50
C ALA A 179 24.57 18.47 -15.69
N LEU A 180 23.29 18.13 -15.72
CA LEU A 180 22.33 18.70 -16.65
C LEU A 180 21.97 20.07 -16.10
N ALA A 181 22.45 21.13 -16.77
CA ALA A 181 21.87 22.46 -16.64
C ALA A 181 20.33 22.35 -16.63
N PRO A 182 19.61 23.17 -15.84
CA PRO A 182 18.16 23.10 -15.77
C PRO A 182 17.59 23.08 -17.20
N PRO A 183 16.75 22.09 -17.55
CA PRO A 183 16.27 21.93 -18.91
C PRO A 183 15.58 23.22 -19.36
N GLN A 184 16.18 23.90 -20.33
CA GLN A 184 15.57 25.08 -20.93
C GLN A 184 14.53 24.63 -21.95
N PHE A 185 13.26 24.83 -21.64
CA PHE A 185 12.13 24.56 -22.53
C PHE A 185 12.09 25.60 -23.67
N THR A 186 13.04 25.52 -24.61
CA THR A 186 13.08 26.46 -25.75
C THR A 186 12.05 26.14 -26.83
N LYS A 187 11.39 24.97 -26.76
CA LYS A 187 10.31 24.57 -27.67
C LYS A 187 9.26 23.76 -26.91
N VAL A 188 8.24 24.45 -26.39
CA VAL A 188 6.97 23.80 -26.06
C VAL A 188 6.46 23.16 -27.36
N PRO A 189 6.18 21.85 -27.40
CA PRO A 189 5.61 21.24 -28.58
C PRO A 189 4.33 22.02 -28.91
N ARG A 190 4.29 22.62 -30.11
CA ARG A 190 3.12 23.29 -30.65
C ARG A 190 1.98 22.29 -30.59
N LEU A 191 1.15 22.43 -29.55
CA LEU A 191 -0.19 21.92 -29.52
C LEU A 191 -0.83 22.40 -30.81
N ARG A 192 -1.36 21.45 -31.59
CA ARG A 192 -2.02 21.72 -32.85
C ARG A 192 -2.99 22.88 -32.63
N LYS A 193 -2.79 23.89 -33.47
CA LYS A 193 -3.53 25.13 -33.61
C LYS A 193 -5.04 24.83 -33.62
N GLY A 194 -5.67 25.04 -32.47
CA GLY A 194 -7.09 25.32 -32.28
C GLY A 194 -7.14 26.55 -31.39
N GLU A 195 -7.77 27.60 -31.89
CA GLU A 195 -7.55 28.99 -31.53
C GLU A 195 -8.01 29.38 -30.12
N LYS A 196 -7.38 30.43 -29.60
CA LYS A 196 -7.76 31.11 -28.36
C LYS A 196 -9.12 31.79 -28.54
N ALA A 197 -10.07 31.43 -27.69
CA ALA A 197 -11.13 32.31 -27.20
C ALA A 197 -11.32 31.93 -25.72
N GLU A 198 -10.90 32.80 -24.82
CA GLU A 198 -11.81 33.47 -23.89
C GLU A 198 -12.76 32.52 -23.14
N THR A 199 -12.53 32.46 -21.83
CA THR A 199 -13.49 32.21 -20.75
C THR A 199 -14.89 31.69 -21.15
N THR A 200 -15.25 30.55 -20.55
CA THR A 200 -16.58 29.90 -20.49
C THR A 200 -16.88 28.92 -21.64
N LYS A 201 -17.34 27.70 -21.27
CA LYS A 201 -18.04 26.66 -22.07
C LYS A 201 -17.28 25.43 -22.61
N ALA A 202 -16.08 25.07 -22.13
CA ALA A 202 -15.45 23.77 -22.46
C ALA A 202 -15.24 22.81 -21.27
N GLU A 203 -15.74 23.15 -20.09
CA GLU A 203 -15.69 22.30 -18.87
C GLU A 203 -16.77 21.18 -18.87
N GLY A 204 -17.41 20.93 -20.01
CA GLY A 204 -18.61 20.09 -20.12
C GLY A 204 -18.46 18.79 -20.93
N VAL A 205 -17.31 18.52 -21.54
CA VAL A 205 -17.11 17.28 -22.30
C VAL A 205 -16.51 16.21 -21.40
N LEU A 206 -17.32 15.72 -20.47
CA LEU A 206 -17.04 14.47 -19.76
C LEU A 206 -17.01 13.35 -20.80
N SER A 207 -15.98 12.50 -20.75
CA SER A 207 -15.91 11.29 -21.58
C SER A 207 -17.22 10.50 -21.45
N MET A 208 -17.73 9.92 -22.54
CA MET A 208 -18.98 9.15 -22.53
C MET A 208 -19.01 8.07 -21.44
N ALA A 209 -17.85 7.46 -21.15
CA ALA A 209 -17.71 6.50 -20.06
C ALA A 209 -17.88 7.13 -18.67
N GLN A 210 -17.37 8.35 -18.48
CA GLN A 210 -17.50 9.10 -17.23
C GLN A 210 -18.93 9.61 -17.03
N LYS A 211 -19.60 10.02 -18.12
CA LYS A 211 -21.01 10.40 -18.11
C LYS A 211 -21.90 9.23 -17.67
N GLN A 212 -21.66 8.02 -18.19
CA GLN A 212 -22.38 6.81 -17.77
C GLN A 212 -22.18 6.47 -16.29
N MET A 213 -20.96 6.63 -15.76
CA MET A 213 -20.72 6.40 -14.32
C MET A 213 -21.48 7.41 -13.45
N MET A 214 -21.47 8.70 -13.83
CA MET A 214 -22.21 9.73 -13.09
C MET A 214 -23.73 9.57 -13.20
N GLU A 215 -24.24 9.11 -14.35
CA GLU A 215 -25.66 8.78 -14.52
C GLU A 215 -26.08 7.61 -13.61
N ALA A 216 -25.27 6.55 -13.52
CA ALA A 216 -25.54 5.44 -12.61
C ALA A 216 -25.51 5.86 -11.12
N GLU A 217 -24.62 6.77 -10.74
CA GLU A 217 -24.60 7.34 -9.39
C GLU A 217 -25.82 8.23 -9.12
N ARG A 218 -26.23 9.04 -10.11
CA ARG A 218 -27.42 9.88 -10.03
C ARG A 218 -28.69 9.03 -9.84
N GLU A 219 -28.83 7.93 -10.57
CA GLU A 219 -29.96 7.02 -10.43
C GLU A 219 -30.02 6.40 -9.03
N LYS A 220 -28.89 5.94 -8.50
CA LYS A 220 -28.79 5.42 -7.12
C LYS A 220 -29.18 6.46 -6.08
N ALA A 221 -28.76 7.72 -6.25
CA ALA A 221 -29.13 8.81 -5.35
C ALA A 221 -30.64 9.11 -5.40
N ILE A 222 -31.22 9.12 -6.60
CA ILE A 222 -32.68 9.32 -6.78
C ILE A 222 -33.48 8.18 -6.15
N GLN A 223 -33.05 6.93 -6.33
CA GLN A 223 -33.70 5.76 -5.70
C GLN A 223 -33.67 5.89 -4.18
N ARG A 224 -32.49 6.14 -3.58
CA ARG A 224 -32.36 6.36 -2.14
C ARG A 224 -33.25 7.50 -1.64
N TYR A 225 -33.32 8.61 -2.38
CA TYR A 225 -34.18 9.72 -2.02
C TYR A 225 -35.67 9.36 -2.10
N ARG A 226 -36.09 8.61 -3.12
CA ARG A 226 -37.46 8.11 -3.24
C ARG A 226 -37.82 7.15 -2.11
N ASP A 227 -36.93 6.25 -1.75
CA ASP A 227 -37.15 5.30 -0.66
C ASP A 227 -37.20 6.02 0.69
N MET A 228 -36.30 6.97 0.93
CA MET A 228 -36.33 7.83 2.11
C MET A 228 -37.63 8.65 2.18
N LYS A 229 -38.09 9.19 1.05
CA LYS A 229 -39.35 9.96 1.00
C LYS A 229 -40.57 9.07 1.25
N LYS A 230 -40.59 7.84 0.70
CA LYS A 230 -41.63 6.83 0.97
C LYS A 230 -41.63 6.41 2.44
N ALA A 231 -40.45 6.20 3.02
CA ALA A 231 -40.30 5.89 4.44
C ALA A 231 -40.83 7.03 5.32
N LYS A 232 -40.43 8.28 5.04
CA LYS A 232 -40.94 9.46 5.75
C LYS A 232 -42.45 9.63 5.60
N LEU A 233 -43.02 9.37 4.42
CA LEU A 233 -44.47 9.47 4.21
C LEU A 233 -45.24 8.37 4.96
N ARG A 234 -44.67 7.16 5.05
CA ARG A 234 -45.22 6.07 5.86
C ARG A 234 -45.15 6.39 7.35
N GLU A 235 -44.03 6.92 7.83
CA GLU A 235 -43.86 7.33 9.23
C GLU A 235 -44.79 8.50 9.57
N SER A 236 -44.85 9.54 8.74
CA SER A 236 -45.75 10.69 8.97
C SER A 236 -47.22 10.31 8.84
N GLY A 237 -47.56 9.39 7.93
CA GLY A 237 -48.93 8.86 7.79
C GLY A 237 -49.33 7.98 8.98
N LYS A 238 -48.40 7.21 9.55
CA LYS A 238 -48.62 6.46 10.80
C LYS A 238 -48.83 7.40 11.99
N LEU A 239 -48.02 8.46 12.07
CA LEU A 239 -48.08 9.45 13.14
C LEU A 239 -49.42 10.21 13.19
N TRP A 240 -50.12 10.33 12.06
CA TRP A 240 -51.44 10.95 11.98
C TRP A 240 -52.60 9.96 12.25
N ALA A 241 -52.42 8.67 11.94
CA ALA A 241 -53.42 7.64 12.22
C ALA A 241 -53.46 7.23 13.71
N GLU A 242 -52.32 7.27 14.40
CA GLU A 242 -52.18 6.80 15.79
C GLU A 242 -52.67 7.83 16.83
N GLN A 243 -52.90 9.09 16.45
CA GLN A 243 -53.48 10.12 17.35
C GLN A 243 -55.01 10.27 17.22
N GLY A 244 -55.67 9.48 16.36
CA GLY A 244 -57.12 9.52 16.14
C GLY A 244 -57.94 8.48 16.90
N GLU A 245 -57.31 7.46 17.50
CA GLU A 245 -58.02 6.47 18.33
C GLU A 245 -58.20 7.01 19.76
N VAL A 246 -59.27 7.78 19.95
CA VAL A 246 -59.82 8.06 21.29
C VAL A 246 -60.37 6.74 21.84
N PRO A 247 -59.88 6.21 22.98
CA PRO A 247 -60.44 5.01 23.58
C PRO A 247 -61.83 5.33 24.13
N SER A 248 -62.87 4.93 23.42
CA SER A 248 -64.22 4.86 23.96
C SER A 248 -64.30 3.63 24.88
N GLY A 249 -64.27 3.85 26.19
CA GLY A 249 -64.65 2.79 27.14
C GLY A 249 -64.23 3.06 28.58
N SER A 250 -65.12 3.73 29.32
CA SER A 250 -65.85 3.19 30.49
C SER A 250 -66.25 4.30 31.46
#